data_AF-A0A965WRJ2-F1
#
_entry.id   AF-A0A965WRJ2-F1
#
_cell.length_a   1.000
_cell.length_b   1.000
_cell.length_c   1.000
_cell.angle_alpha   90.00
_cell.angle_beta   90.00
_cell.angle_gamma   90.00
#
_symmetry.space_group_name_H-M   'P 1'
#
loop_
_entity.id
_entity.type
_entity.pdbx_description
1 polymer ?
#
loop_
_entity_poly.entity_id
_entity_poly.type
_entity_poly.pdbx_seq_one_letter_code
_entity_poly.pdbx_strand_id
1 'polypeptide(L)'
;AKENGSNIRTLSGISPHETINFRDLVNTIAGVCLAPNFENQAPEYPFFSVLITGYNRTQAAQDTLRAIAGQSRTKQATAVLDALELLDGEKIDPYKSKYTKFVLDVVKAKGHGQVVNRSEIIQDDHGLEYMNPGGARLEPEWMTVLVAALVYSGDIVLSIPGKKFDATGLQQLAATGMDELVRFKHLEQPKEWNLPALKSLFELFGMPPGNAQLVTQGNDEPVQQLQQNVAKIVKRIVMTQQTLREGLSFWGMDLLAGTDLASPASGLDEAKNFFESLQAYSSPGKLKNFRYSAAEVLVHEKAVKALDELDALREFIMGHSPTASWLSTAEAVLPAEHDW
;
A
#
# COMPACT_ATOMS: atom_id res chain seq x y z
N ALA A 1 1.12 -44.37 -25.60
CA ALA A 1 -0.24 -43.91 -25.92
C ALA A 1 -0.13 -42.58 -26.63
N LYS A 2 -0.66 -42.47 -27.85
CA LYS A 2 -0.81 -41.21 -28.58
C LYS A 2 -2.21 -40.70 -28.25
N GLU A 3 -2.31 -39.74 -27.35
CA GLU A 3 -3.41 -38.78 -27.37
C GLU A 3 -2.78 -37.42 -27.69
N ASN A 4 -3.30 -36.77 -28.72
CA ASN A 4 -2.90 -35.47 -29.30
C ASN A 4 -1.72 -35.38 -30.29
N GLY A 5 -1.10 -36.49 -30.69
CA GLY A 5 -0.18 -36.50 -31.85
C GLY A 5 1.11 -35.68 -31.70
N SER A 6 1.35 -35.04 -30.55
CA SER A 6 2.57 -34.32 -30.22
C SER A 6 3.70 -35.31 -29.87
N ASN A 7 4.91 -35.05 -30.35
CA ASN A 7 6.08 -35.88 -30.06
C ASN A 7 6.48 -35.69 -28.58
N ILE A 8 6.90 -36.75 -27.88
CA ILE A 8 7.35 -36.64 -26.49
C ILE A 8 8.47 -35.60 -26.31
N ARG A 9 9.28 -35.38 -27.34
CA ARG A 9 10.30 -34.32 -27.38
C ARG A 9 9.70 -32.92 -27.36
N THR A 10 8.60 -32.68 -28.09
CA THR A 10 7.92 -31.38 -28.09
C THR A 10 7.22 -31.12 -26.76
N LEU A 11 6.68 -32.17 -26.12
CA LEU A 11 6.06 -32.09 -24.80
C LEU A 11 7.08 -31.86 -23.67
N SER A 12 8.35 -32.23 -23.90
CA SER A 12 9.44 -32.03 -22.93
C SER A 12 10.12 -30.67 -23.08
N GLY A 13 9.76 -29.86 -24.09
CA GLY A 13 10.40 -28.56 -24.35
C GLY A 13 11.85 -28.62 -24.82
N ILE A 14 12.31 -29.80 -25.29
CA ILE A 14 13.72 -30.07 -25.63
C ILE A 14 13.95 -29.84 -27.13
N SER A 15 15.06 -29.17 -27.46
CA SER A 15 15.45 -28.93 -28.85
C SER A 15 15.74 -30.25 -29.61
N PRO A 16 15.59 -30.30 -30.95
CA PRO A 16 15.78 -31.54 -31.73
C PRO A 16 17.13 -32.23 -31.52
N HIS A 17 18.16 -31.48 -31.14
CA HIS A 17 19.54 -31.94 -30.99
C HIS A 17 19.95 -32.31 -29.56
N GLU A 18 19.07 -32.15 -28.58
CA GLU A 18 19.39 -32.33 -27.16
C GLU A 18 18.85 -33.69 -26.65
N THR A 19 19.64 -34.38 -25.82
CA THR A 19 19.28 -35.70 -25.28
C THR A 19 18.40 -35.54 -24.06
N ILE A 20 17.19 -36.12 -24.09
CA ILE A 20 16.29 -36.14 -22.95
C ILE A 20 16.87 -36.98 -21.81
N ASN A 21 16.94 -36.41 -20.60
CA ASN A 21 17.30 -37.15 -19.41
C ASN A 21 16.20 -38.18 -19.08
N PHE A 22 16.57 -39.37 -18.61
CA PHE A 22 15.61 -40.40 -18.20
C PHE A 22 14.59 -39.89 -17.17
N ARG A 23 15.01 -39.06 -16.21
CA ARG A 23 14.10 -38.44 -15.24
C ARG A 23 13.04 -37.58 -15.92
N ASP A 24 13.46 -36.74 -16.86
CA ASP A 24 12.57 -35.82 -17.57
C ASP A 24 11.60 -36.59 -18.45
N LEU A 25 12.08 -37.63 -19.13
CA LEU A 25 11.21 -38.55 -19.90
C LEU A 25 10.13 -39.18 -19.01
N VAL A 26 10.51 -39.70 -17.84
CA VAL A 26 9.56 -40.30 -16.88
C VAL A 26 8.55 -39.25 -16.40
N ASN A 27 9.02 -38.05 -16.04
CA ASN A 27 8.15 -36.96 -15.59
C ASN A 27 7.16 -36.52 -16.69
N THR A 28 7.60 -36.42 -17.94
CA THR A 28 6.73 -36.08 -19.07
C THR A 28 5.68 -37.15 -19.32
N ILE A 29 6.06 -38.43 -19.31
CA ILE A 29 5.10 -39.54 -19.48
C ILE A 29 4.10 -39.56 -18.32
N ALA A 30 4.59 -39.44 -17.08
CA ALA A 30 3.73 -39.40 -15.90
C ALA A 30 2.77 -38.21 -15.96
N GLY A 31 3.25 -37.02 -16.35
CA GLY A 31 2.42 -35.84 -16.54
C GLY A 31 1.30 -36.04 -17.54
N VAL A 32 1.59 -36.63 -18.72
CA VAL A 32 0.57 -36.94 -19.73
C VAL A 32 -0.44 -37.97 -19.21
N CYS A 33 0.02 -39.03 -18.55
CA CYS A 33 -0.88 -40.08 -18.05
C CYS A 33 -1.74 -39.64 -16.86
N LEU A 34 -1.23 -38.75 -16.01
CA LEU A 34 -1.91 -38.29 -14.80
C LEU A 34 -2.71 -37.00 -15.02
N ALA A 35 -2.50 -36.27 -16.11
CA ALA A 35 -3.19 -35.01 -16.39
C ALA A 35 -4.72 -35.10 -16.28
N PRO A 36 -5.42 -36.10 -16.86
CA PRO A 36 -6.87 -36.21 -16.72
C PRO A 36 -7.32 -36.40 -15.27
N ASN A 37 -6.52 -37.13 -14.47
CA ASN A 37 -6.82 -37.31 -13.06
C ASN A 37 -6.67 -36.00 -12.27
N PHE A 38 -5.63 -35.21 -12.55
CA PHE A 38 -5.46 -33.90 -11.91
C PHE A 38 -6.52 -32.90 -12.32
N GLU A 39 -6.91 -32.88 -13.61
CA GLU A 39 -7.98 -32.01 -14.11
C GLU A 39 -9.33 -32.37 -13.48
N ASN A 40 -9.63 -33.65 -13.32
CA ASN A 40 -10.84 -34.09 -12.61
C ASN A 40 -10.81 -33.74 -11.11
N GLN A 41 -9.64 -33.77 -10.48
CA GLN A 41 -9.48 -33.50 -9.05
C GLN A 41 -9.48 -32.00 -8.73
N ALA A 42 -8.93 -31.18 -9.61
CA ALA A 42 -8.78 -29.75 -9.43
C ALA A 42 -9.02 -28.99 -10.76
N PRO A 43 -10.28 -28.97 -11.24
CA PRO A 43 -10.62 -28.45 -12.57
C PRO A 43 -10.29 -26.97 -12.75
N GLU A 44 -10.17 -26.23 -11.65
CA GLU A 44 -9.89 -24.80 -11.67
C GLU A 44 -8.47 -24.45 -11.20
N TYR A 45 -7.58 -25.44 -11.04
CA TYR A 45 -6.22 -25.19 -10.54
C TYR A 45 -5.43 -24.25 -11.48
N PRO A 46 -4.64 -23.31 -10.94
CA PRO A 46 -3.93 -22.30 -11.72
C PRO A 46 -2.83 -22.93 -12.60
N PHE A 47 -2.68 -22.39 -13.80
CA PHE A 47 -1.58 -22.73 -14.70
C PHE A 47 -0.40 -21.76 -14.48
N PHE A 48 0.73 -22.29 -14.03
CA PHE A 48 1.95 -21.51 -13.84
C PHE A 48 2.85 -21.59 -15.08
N SER A 49 3.34 -20.44 -15.56
CA SER A 49 4.32 -20.36 -16.65
C SER A 49 5.74 -20.79 -16.23
N VAL A 50 5.95 -21.07 -14.95
CA VAL A 50 7.18 -21.60 -14.37
C VAL A 50 6.89 -22.88 -13.58
N LEU A 51 7.87 -23.78 -13.48
CA LEU A 51 7.71 -25.02 -12.72
C LEU A 51 7.59 -24.73 -11.22
N ILE A 52 6.41 -25.00 -10.65
CA ILE A 52 6.18 -25.00 -9.20
C ILE A 52 5.99 -26.44 -8.72
N THR A 53 6.63 -26.75 -7.60
CA THR A 53 6.62 -28.05 -6.92
C THR A 53 6.53 -27.82 -5.41
N GLY A 54 6.30 -28.88 -4.64
CA GLY A 54 6.35 -28.79 -3.17
C GLY A 54 7.68 -28.28 -2.60
N TYR A 55 8.79 -28.39 -3.35
CA TYR A 55 10.10 -27.90 -2.90
C TYR A 55 10.26 -26.39 -2.99
N ASN A 56 9.62 -25.74 -3.96
CA ASN A 56 9.80 -24.30 -4.21
C ASN A 56 8.54 -23.46 -3.98
N ARG A 57 7.38 -24.07 -3.72
CA ARG A 57 6.10 -23.37 -3.51
C ARG A 57 6.17 -22.33 -2.40
N THR A 58 6.74 -22.68 -1.24
CA THR A 58 6.87 -21.77 -0.10
C THR A 58 7.69 -20.52 -0.45
N GLN A 59 8.83 -20.70 -1.12
CA GLN A 59 9.66 -19.60 -1.58
C GLN A 59 8.94 -18.75 -2.64
N ALA A 60 8.28 -19.39 -3.61
CA ALA A 60 7.53 -18.71 -4.65
C ALA A 60 6.41 -17.83 -4.08
N ALA A 61 5.68 -18.34 -3.08
CA ALA A 61 4.66 -17.58 -2.37
C ALA A 61 5.28 -16.40 -1.62
N GLN A 62 6.39 -16.59 -0.89
CA GLN A 62 7.06 -15.52 -0.16
C GLN A 62 7.60 -14.41 -1.10
N ASP A 63 8.19 -14.78 -2.23
CA ASP A 63 8.61 -13.87 -3.29
C ASP A 63 7.44 -13.02 -3.79
N THR A 64 6.28 -13.64 -4.00
CA THR A 64 5.06 -12.96 -4.41
C THR A 64 4.54 -12.00 -3.34
N LEU A 65 4.60 -12.36 -2.05
CA LEU A 65 4.23 -11.44 -0.96
C LEU A 65 5.09 -10.17 -0.97
N ARG A 66 6.40 -10.31 -1.19
CA ARG A 66 7.31 -9.16 -1.30
C ARG A 66 6.98 -8.28 -2.51
N ALA A 67 6.62 -8.90 -3.65
CA ALA A 67 6.14 -8.17 -4.81
C ALA A 67 4.84 -7.39 -4.54
N ILE A 68 3.88 -7.99 -3.84
CA ILE A 68 2.63 -7.32 -3.43
C ILE A 68 2.91 -6.15 -2.48
N ALA A 69 3.88 -6.28 -1.59
CA ALA A 69 4.34 -5.20 -0.72
C ALA A 69 5.12 -4.09 -1.45
N GLY A 70 5.35 -4.20 -2.77
CA GLY A 70 5.96 -3.15 -3.58
C GLY A 70 7.46 -3.34 -3.86
N GLN A 71 8.03 -4.52 -3.56
CA GLN A 71 9.36 -4.86 -4.08
C GLN A 71 9.29 -5.18 -5.58
N SER A 72 10.43 -5.08 -6.27
CA SER A 72 10.53 -5.42 -7.69
C SER A 72 10.09 -6.86 -7.96
N ARG A 73 9.23 -7.05 -8.96
CA ARG A 73 8.69 -8.37 -9.30
C ARG A 73 9.77 -9.25 -9.91
N THR A 74 10.01 -10.42 -9.32
CA THR A 74 10.82 -11.48 -9.92
C THR A 74 10.01 -12.21 -10.99
N LYS A 75 10.67 -12.94 -11.91
CA LYS A 75 9.98 -13.77 -12.90
C LYS A 75 9.02 -14.78 -12.26
N GLN A 76 9.42 -15.34 -11.12
CA GLN A 76 8.60 -16.28 -10.36
C GLN A 76 7.39 -15.60 -9.72
N ALA A 77 7.58 -14.43 -9.10
CA ALA A 77 6.47 -13.66 -8.54
C ALA A 77 5.46 -13.24 -9.61
N THR A 78 5.92 -12.77 -10.77
CA THR A 78 5.04 -12.43 -11.90
C THR A 78 4.26 -13.66 -12.38
N ALA A 79 4.92 -14.82 -12.53
CA ALA A 79 4.25 -16.04 -12.95
C ALA A 79 3.18 -16.52 -11.95
N VAL A 80 3.41 -16.34 -10.64
CA VAL A 80 2.42 -16.67 -9.60
C VAL A 80 1.25 -15.68 -9.61
N LEU A 81 1.52 -14.37 -9.69
CA LEU A 81 0.48 -13.34 -9.75
C LEU A 81 -0.42 -13.52 -10.99
N ASP A 82 0.17 -13.82 -12.13
CA ASP A 82 -0.56 -14.09 -13.38
C ASP A 82 -1.40 -15.37 -13.29
N ALA A 83 -0.82 -16.48 -12.82
CA ALA A 83 -1.51 -17.75 -12.65
C ALA A 83 -2.70 -17.67 -11.68
N LEU A 84 -2.59 -16.83 -10.65
CA LEU A 84 -3.65 -16.54 -9.68
C LEU A 84 -4.61 -15.43 -10.15
N GLU A 85 -4.48 -14.94 -11.39
CA GLU A 85 -5.33 -13.90 -11.99
C GLU A 85 -5.35 -12.57 -11.20
N LEU A 86 -4.23 -12.23 -10.55
CA LEU A 86 -4.08 -11.06 -9.68
C LEU A 86 -3.55 -9.81 -10.38
N LEU A 87 -3.36 -9.84 -11.72
CA LEU A 87 -2.81 -8.74 -12.49
C LEU A 87 -3.82 -8.16 -13.48
N ASP A 88 -3.84 -6.82 -13.57
CA ASP A 88 -4.38 -6.06 -14.69
C ASP A 88 -3.27 -5.29 -15.38
N GLY A 89 -2.70 -5.89 -16.43
CA GLY A 89 -1.43 -5.43 -17.01
C GLY A 89 -0.34 -5.44 -15.94
N GLU A 90 0.19 -4.26 -15.60
CA GLU A 90 1.22 -4.11 -14.57
C GLU A 90 0.67 -3.84 -13.16
N LYS A 91 -0.63 -3.63 -12.98
CA LYS A 91 -1.22 -3.35 -11.66
C LYS A 91 -1.71 -4.63 -10.99
N ILE A 92 -1.63 -4.70 -9.66
CA ILE A 92 -2.26 -5.77 -8.89
C ILE A 92 -3.75 -5.44 -8.79
N ASP A 93 -4.59 -6.33 -9.31
CA ASP A 93 -6.05 -6.22 -9.26
C ASP A 93 -6.65 -7.51 -8.72
N PRO A 94 -6.91 -7.58 -7.40
CA PRO A 94 -7.51 -8.75 -6.79
C PRO A 94 -8.94 -9.01 -7.27
N TYR A 95 -9.65 -8.04 -7.86
CA TYR A 95 -11.06 -8.20 -8.20
C TYR A 95 -11.30 -8.98 -9.50
N LYS A 96 -10.27 -9.20 -10.33
CA LYS A 96 -10.37 -10.06 -11.52
C LYS A 96 -10.32 -11.52 -11.17
N SER A 97 -9.44 -11.88 -10.24
CA SER A 97 -9.19 -13.26 -9.83
C SER A 97 -10.45 -13.97 -9.35
N LYS A 98 -10.76 -15.12 -9.96
CA LYS A 98 -11.81 -16.01 -9.45
C LYS A 98 -11.48 -16.55 -8.06
N TYR A 99 -10.20 -16.71 -7.73
CA TYR A 99 -9.76 -17.28 -6.47
C TYR A 99 -9.92 -16.31 -5.29
N THR A 100 -9.65 -15.03 -5.48
CA THR A 100 -9.91 -14.00 -4.46
C THR A 100 -11.41 -13.76 -4.28
N LYS A 101 -12.22 -13.83 -5.35
CA LYS A 101 -13.69 -13.74 -5.27
C LYS A 101 -14.24 -14.81 -4.33
N PHE A 102 -13.76 -16.05 -4.45
CA PHE A 102 -14.13 -17.11 -3.50
C PHE A 102 -13.84 -16.71 -2.04
N VAL A 103 -12.65 -16.17 -1.75
CA VAL A 103 -12.30 -15.73 -0.38
C VAL A 103 -13.18 -14.56 0.07
N LEU A 104 -13.42 -13.58 -0.81
CA LEU A 104 -14.27 -12.43 -0.54
C LEU A 104 -15.73 -12.83 -0.26
N ASP A 105 -16.27 -13.77 -1.03
CA ASP A 105 -17.65 -14.22 -0.86
C ASP A 105 -17.83 -14.93 0.48
N VAL A 106 -16.85 -15.76 0.89
CA VAL A 106 -16.85 -16.38 2.22
C VAL A 106 -16.78 -15.33 3.34
N VAL A 107 -15.95 -14.29 3.19
CA VAL A 107 -15.83 -13.20 4.19
C VAL A 107 -17.06 -12.29 4.23
N LYS A 108 -17.70 -12.01 3.08
CA LYS A 108 -18.91 -11.19 2.98
C LYS A 108 -20.16 -11.92 3.43
N ALA A 109 -20.20 -13.26 3.31
CA ALA A 109 -21.29 -14.07 3.84
C ALA A 109 -21.36 -14.02 5.38
N LYS A 110 -20.26 -13.64 6.05
CA LYS A 110 -20.26 -13.32 7.48
C LYS A 110 -20.82 -11.93 7.72
N GLY A 111 -21.58 -11.77 8.80
CA GLY A 111 -22.11 -10.46 9.21
C GLY A 111 -21.00 -9.47 9.59
N HIS A 112 -21.32 -8.18 9.61
CA HIS A 112 -20.38 -7.15 10.06
C HIS A 112 -19.81 -7.47 11.45
N GLY A 113 -18.48 -7.32 11.60
CA GLY A 113 -17.77 -7.62 12.85
C GLY A 113 -17.55 -9.11 13.14
N GLN A 114 -18.02 -10.02 12.28
CA GLN A 114 -17.68 -11.44 12.36
C GLN A 114 -16.39 -11.75 11.61
N VAL A 115 -15.74 -12.82 12.02
CA VAL A 115 -14.48 -13.29 11.45
C VAL A 115 -14.67 -14.66 10.79
N VAL A 116 -13.90 -14.94 9.74
CA VAL A 116 -13.83 -16.25 9.10
C VAL A 116 -12.60 -16.97 9.63
N ASN A 117 -12.79 -18.07 10.35
CA ASN A 117 -11.67 -18.85 10.86
C ASN A 117 -10.98 -19.64 9.74
N ARG A 118 -9.71 -19.97 9.93
CA ARG A 118 -8.94 -20.75 8.96
C ARG A 118 -9.62 -22.06 8.55
N SER A 119 -10.18 -22.79 9.51
CA SER A 119 -10.89 -24.06 9.28
C SER A 119 -12.14 -23.94 8.41
N GLU A 120 -12.64 -22.72 8.18
CA GLU A 120 -13.78 -22.46 7.30
C GLU A 120 -13.36 -22.29 5.83
N ILE A 121 -12.08 -22.01 5.59
CA ILE A 121 -11.52 -21.79 4.24
C ILE A 121 -10.65 -22.99 3.83
N ILE A 122 -9.78 -23.44 4.73
CA ILE A 122 -8.86 -24.55 4.54
C ILE A 122 -9.49 -25.83 5.11
N GLN A 123 -9.60 -26.84 4.26
CA GLN A 123 -10.19 -28.14 4.57
C GLN A 123 -9.13 -29.23 4.41
N ASP A 124 -9.20 -30.26 5.26
CA ASP A 124 -8.39 -31.46 5.10
C ASP A 124 -9.01 -32.34 4.00
N ASP A 125 -8.17 -32.80 3.08
CA ASP A 125 -8.47 -33.82 2.09
C ASP A 125 -7.36 -34.87 2.11
N HIS A 126 -7.65 -36.02 2.75
CA HIS A 126 -6.73 -37.14 2.91
C HIS A 126 -5.40 -36.79 3.60
N GLY A 127 -5.44 -35.94 4.63
CA GLY A 127 -4.24 -35.53 5.40
C GLY A 127 -3.44 -34.41 4.76
N LEU A 128 -3.95 -33.80 3.69
CA LEU A 128 -3.40 -32.62 3.05
C LEU A 128 -4.42 -31.50 3.08
N GLU A 129 -3.96 -30.27 3.30
CA GLU A 129 -4.83 -29.11 3.48
C GLU A 129 -5.00 -28.32 2.18
N TYR A 130 -6.23 -27.98 1.82
CA TYR A 130 -6.54 -27.18 0.64
C TYR A 130 -7.68 -26.18 0.86
N MET A 131 -7.60 -25.05 0.16
CA MET A 131 -8.74 -24.19 -0.11
C MET A 131 -9.53 -24.72 -1.30
N ASN A 132 -10.85 -24.82 -1.16
CA ASN A 132 -11.76 -25.31 -2.21
C ASN A 132 -11.33 -26.67 -2.81
N PRO A 133 -11.28 -27.77 -2.02
CA PRO A 133 -10.68 -29.04 -2.45
C PRO A 133 -11.27 -29.67 -3.73
N GLY A 134 -12.53 -29.36 -4.05
CA GLY A 134 -13.24 -29.86 -5.24
C GLY A 134 -13.29 -28.90 -6.43
N GLY A 135 -12.66 -27.72 -6.32
CA GLY A 135 -12.59 -26.74 -7.41
C GLY A 135 -11.14 -26.36 -7.70
N ALA A 136 -10.70 -25.23 -7.14
CA ALA A 136 -9.35 -24.72 -7.35
C ALA A 136 -8.27 -25.50 -6.60
N ARG A 137 -8.62 -26.21 -5.51
CA ARG A 137 -7.73 -27.05 -4.70
C ARG A 137 -6.37 -26.40 -4.39
N LEU A 138 -6.41 -25.16 -3.91
CA LEU A 138 -5.21 -24.37 -3.67
C LEU A 138 -4.59 -24.69 -2.32
N GLU A 139 -3.27 -24.84 -2.29
CA GLU A 139 -2.53 -25.06 -1.04
C GLU A 139 -2.52 -23.80 -0.15
N PRO A 140 -2.24 -23.94 1.16
CA PRO A 140 -2.29 -22.82 2.10
C PRO A 140 -1.37 -21.65 1.74
N GLU A 141 -0.24 -21.91 1.07
CA GLU A 141 0.67 -20.87 0.60
C GLU A 141 0.03 -20.00 -0.49
N TRP A 142 -0.71 -20.59 -1.42
CA TRP A 142 -1.45 -19.84 -2.45
C TRP A 142 -2.61 -19.08 -1.87
N MET A 143 -3.35 -19.67 -0.93
CA MET A 143 -4.37 -18.94 -0.18
C MET A 143 -3.77 -17.70 0.50
N THR A 144 -2.59 -17.83 1.12
CA THR A 144 -1.90 -16.71 1.76
C THR A 144 -1.57 -15.59 0.77
N VAL A 145 -1.16 -15.93 -0.46
CA VAL A 145 -0.94 -14.95 -1.54
C VAL A 145 -2.23 -14.22 -1.91
N LEU A 146 -3.34 -14.95 -2.06
CA LEU A 146 -4.65 -14.35 -2.34
C LEU A 146 -5.09 -13.40 -1.23
N VAL A 147 -4.92 -13.81 0.03
CA VAL A 147 -5.24 -12.95 1.18
C VAL A 147 -4.35 -11.73 1.21
N ALA A 148 -3.05 -11.86 0.94
CA ALA A 148 -2.15 -10.70 0.90
C ALA A 148 -2.54 -9.69 -0.19
N ALA A 149 -3.02 -10.17 -1.34
CA ALA A 149 -3.57 -9.32 -2.38
C ALA A 149 -4.83 -8.58 -1.91
N LEU A 150 -5.71 -9.25 -1.15
CA LEU A 150 -6.91 -8.65 -0.55
C LEU A 150 -6.59 -7.71 0.64
N VAL A 151 -5.52 -7.98 1.39
CA VAL A 151 -4.98 -7.04 2.37
C VAL A 151 -4.43 -5.80 1.66
N TYR A 152 -3.78 -5.99 0.51
CA TYR A 152 -3.26 -4.89 -0.31
C TYR A 152 -4.37 -3.95 -0.82
N SER A 153 -5.49 -4.50 -1.31
CA SER A 153 -6.65 -3.71 -1.72
C SER A 153 -7.47 -3.18 -0.54
N GLY A 154 -7.15 -3.58 0.70
CA GLY A 154 -7.87 -3.17 1.91
C GLY A 154 -9.24 -3.81 2.04
N ASP A 155 -9.46 -4.98 1.44
CA ASP A 155 -10.72 -5.73 1.51
C ASP A 155 -10.76 -6.72 2.67
N ILE A 156 -9.61 -7.12 3.20
CA ILE A 156 -9.47 -8.07 4.30
C ILE A 156 -8.36 -7.61 5.26
N VAL A 157 -8.52 -7.93 6.53
CA VAL A 157 -7.42 -7.92 7.51
C VAL A 157 -7.09 -9.36 7.89
N LEU A 158 -5.80 -9.72 7.78
CA LEU A 158 -5.28 -11.03 8.13
C LEU A 158 -4.85 -11.05 9.60
N SER A 159 -5.32 -12.03 10.37
CA SER A 159 -4.99 -12.19 11.78
C SER A 159 -4.23 -13.49 12.02
N ILE A 160 -3.02 -13.39 12.57
CA ILE A 160 -2.21 -14.53 13.02
C ILE A 160 -2.01 -14.43 14.54
N PRO A 161 -1.49 -15.46 15.23
CA PRO A 161 -1.20 -15.36 16.66
C PRO A 161 -0.31 -14.15 17.00
N GLY A 162 -0.86 -13.20 17.76
CA GLY A 162 -0.14 -12.02 18.23
C GLY A 162 0.04 -10.86 17.23
N LYS A 163 -0.40 -11.00 15.97
CA LYS A 163 -0.25 -9.94 14.94
C LYS A 163 -1.48 -9.86 14.04
N LYS A 164 -1.75 -8.65 13.53
CA LYS A 164 -2.76 -8.38 12.50
C LYS A 164 -2.12 -7.59 11.36
N PHE A 165 -2.56 -7.85 10.14
CA PHE A 165 -2.07 -7.19 8.94
C PHE A 165 -3.24 -6.60 8.16
N ASP A 166 -3.27 -5.28 8.08
CA ASP A 166 -4.13 -4.52 7.18
C ASP A 166 -3.29 -3.93 6.03
N ALA A 167 -3.90 -3.12 5.18
CA ALA A 167 -3.24 -2.51 4.03
C ALA A 167 -2.02 -1.63 4.40
N THR A 168 -1.94 -1.13 5.65
CA THR A 168 -0.78 -0.37 6.16
C THR A 168 0.35 -1.29 6.62
N GLY A 169 0.03 -2.52 7.05
CA GLY A 169 0.96 -3.54 7.53
C GLY A 169 1.58 -4.44 6.46
N LEU A 170 1.44 -4.12 5.16
CA LEU A 170 1.89 -4.98 4.05
C LEU A 170 3.38 -5.35 4.09
N GLN A 171 4.26 -4.40 4.43
CA GLN A 171 5.70 -4.68 4.54
C GLN A 171 5.98 -5.72 5.63
N GLN A 172 5.26 -5.61 6.76
CA GLN A 172 5.40 -6.55 7.87
C GLN A 172 4.81 -7.92 7.52
N LEU A 173 3.69 -7.96 6.79
CA LEU A 173 3.12 -9.19 6.26
C LEU A 173 4.14 -9.90 5.37
N ALA A 174 4.73 -9.19 4.40
CA ALA A 174 5.72 -9.76 3.47
C ALA A 174 7.04 -10.16 4.11
N ALA A 175 7.37 -9.60 5.28
CA ALA A 175 8.53 -9.98 6.09
C ALA A 175 8.25 -11.16 7.05
N THR A 176 6.98 -11.53 7.25
CA THR A 176 6.59 -12.66 8.11
C THR A 176 6.78 -13.97 7.35
N GLY A 177 7.31 -15.00 8.03
CA GLY A 177 7.59 -16.30 7.43
C GLY A 177 6.30 -17.03 7.00
N MET A 178 6.36 -17.71 5.86
CA MET A 178 5.21 -18.43 5.30
C MET A 178 4.66 -19.49 6.27
N ASP A 179 5.50 -20.13 7.07
CA ASP A 179 5.12 -21.12 8.09
C ASP A 179 4.25 -20.53 9.21
N GLU A 180 4.44 -19.26 9.55
CA GLU A 180 3.55 -18.51 10.45
C GLU A 180 2.26 -18.10 9.73
N LEU A 181 2.37 -17.61 8.49
CA LEU A 181 1.24 -17.07 7.72
C LEU A 181 0.21 -18.14 7.36
N VAL A 182 0.64 -19.34 6.95
CA VAL A 182 -0.28 -20.44 6.63
C VAL A 182 -1.06 -20.93 7.85
N ARG A 183 -0.63 -20.58 9.07
CA ARG A 183 -1.29 -20.88 10.36
C ARG A 183 -2.13 -19.71 10.87
N PHE A 184 -2.62 -18.86 9.97
CA PHE A 184 -3.48 -17.75 10.34
C PHE A 184 -4.68 -18.21 11.17
N LYS A 185 -5.15 -17.32 12.06
CA LYS A 185 -6.26 -17.60 12.96
C LYS A 185 -7.59 -17.36 12.24
N HIS A 186 -7.75 -16.17 11.68
CA HIS A 186 -8.95 -15.77 10.97
C HIS A 186 -8.69 -14.62 9.99
N LEU A 187 -9.63 -14.44 9.09
CA LEU A 187 -9.80 -13.24 8.27
C LEU A 187 -10.93 -12.40 8.85
N GLU A 188 -10.77 -11.09 8.85
CA GLU A 188 -11.82 -10.17 9.28
C GLU A 188 -12.09 -9.12 8.20
N GLN A 189 -13.33 -8.62 8.17
CA GLN A 189 -13.63 -7.48 7.34
C GLN A 189 -12.84 -6.26 7.87
N PRO A 190 -12.25 -5.45 6.97
CA PRO A 190 -11.62 -4.19 7.31
C PRO A 190 -12.65 -3.27 7.97
N LYS A 191 -12.16 -2.31 8.74
CA LYS A 191 -13.02 -1.32 9.41
C LYS A 191 -13.91 -0.60 8.38
N GLU A 192 -15.09 -0.18 8.84
CA GLU A 192 -15.93 0.72 8.04
C GLU A 192 -15.18 2.02 7.75
N TRP A 193 -15.48 2.61 6.60
CA TRP A 193 -14.92 3.88 6.21
C TRP A 193 -15.25 4.95 7.25
N ASN A 194 -14.21 5.59 7.80
CA ASN A 194 -14.39 6.78 8.62
C ASN A 194 -14.65 8.01 7.71
N LEU A 195 -15.81 8.02 7.06
CA LEU A 195 -16.20 9.09 6.12
C LEU A 195 -16.14 10.49 6.74
N PRO A 196 -16.59 10.72 7.99
CA PRO A 196 -16.45 12.04 8.61
C PRO A 196 -14.99 12.50 8.67
N ALA A 197 -14.08 11.63 9.12
CA ALA A 197 -12.67 12.00 9.26
C ALA A 197 -11.97 12.18 7.91
N LEU A 198 -12.33 11.37 6.89
CA LEU A 198 -11.82 11.55 5.54
C LEU A 198 -12.29 12.88 4.93
N LYS A 199 -13.55 13.28 5.13
CA LYS A 199 -14.04 14.58 4.67
C LYS A 199 -13.25 15.72 5.31
N SER A 200 -13.06 15.69 6.62
CA SER A 200 -12.24 16.68 7.34
C SER A 200 -10.80 16.70 6.85
N LEU A 201 -10.23 15.53 6.50
CA LEU A 201 -8.87 15.46 5.96
C LEU A 201 -8.77 16.12 4.58
N PHE A 202 -9.70 15.85 3.67
CA PHE A 202 -9.72 16.50 2.36
C PHE A 202 -9.92 18.01 2.49
N GLU A 203 -10.85 18.46 3.35
CA GLU A 203 -11.10 19.87 3.62
C GLU A 203 -9.87 20.58 4.21
N LEU A 204 -9.11 19.94 5.10
CA LEU A 204 -7.86 20.47 5.66
C LEU A 204 -6.82 20.79 4.58
N PHE A 205 -6.83 20.03 3.47
CA PHE A 205 -5.97 20.26 2.32
C PHE A 205 -6.61 21.13 1.22
N GLY A 206 -7.77 21.76 1.51
CA GLY A 206 -8.50 22.58 0.54
C GLY A 206 -9.12 21.80 -0.61
N MET A 207 -9.28 20.47 -0.45
CA MET A 207 -9.84 19.59 -1.46
C MET A 207 -11.36 19.39 -1.23
N PRO A 208 -12.16 19.14 -2.29
CA PRO A 208 -13.59 18.91 -2.12
C PRO A 208 -13.89 17.71 -1.21
N PRO A 209 -14.78 17.81 -0.20
CA PRO A 209 -15.13 16.69 0.67
C PRO A 209 -15.80 15.52 -0.08
N GLY A 210 -16.35 15.77 -1.28
CA GLY A 210 -16.84 14.73 -2.19
C GLY A 210 -15.77 13.71 -2.61
N ASN A 211 -14.48 14.08 -2.52
CA ASN A 211 -13.37 13.18 -2.77
C ASN A 211 -13.34 11.98 -1.83
N ALA A 212 -13.80 12.15 -0.57
CA ALA A 212 -13.93 11.03 0.36
C ALA A 212 -14.85 9.94 -0.21
N GLN A 213 -15.92 10.32 -0.91
CA GLN A 213 -16.82 9.36 -1.56
C GLN A 213 -16.16 8.66 -2.75
N LEU A 214 -15.41 9.39 -3.57
CA LEU A 214 -14.68 8.82 -4.70
C LEU A 214 -13.63 7.79 -4.25
N VAL A 215 -12.96 8.04 -3.12
CA VAL A 215 -12.04 7.07 -2.51
C VAL A 215 -12.78 5.78 -2.10
N THR A 216 -13.98 5.88 -1.54
CA THR A 216 -14.77 4.67 -1.20
C THR A 216 -15.17 3.84 -2.41
N GLN A 217 -15.18 4.44 -3.60
CA GLN A 217 -15.46 3.78 -4.88
C GLN A 217 -14.18 3.21 -5.53
N GLY A 218 -13.03 3.28 -4.85
CA GLY A 218 -11.76 2.75 -5.36
C GLY A 218 -11.01 3.71 -6.29
N ASN A 219 -11.39 4.99 -6.38
CA ASN A 219 -10.68 5.95 -7.20
C ASN A 219 -9.34 6.35 -6.54
N ASP A 220 -8.24 6.11 -7.25
CA ASP A 220 -6.88 6.45 -6.82
C ASP A 220 -6.57 7.97 -6.93
N GLU A 221 -7.22 8.71 -7.82
CA GLU A 221 -6.88 10.11 -8.11
C GLU A 221 -6.96 11.02 -6.87
N PRO A 222 -8.02 10.99 -6.05
CA PRO A 222 -8.06 11.80 -4.84
C PRO A 222 -6.98 11.42 -3.84
N VAL A 223 -6.58 10.16 -3.80
CA VAL A 223 -5.52 9.67 -2.92
C VAL A 223 -4.17 10.20 -3.38
N GLN A 224 -3.90 10.19 -4.68
CA GLN A 224 -2.67 10.76 -5.25
C GLN A 224 -2.57 12.27 -4.99
N GLN A 225 -3.65 13.01 -5.20
CA GLN A 225 -3.70 14.45 -4.90
C GLN A 225 -3.47 14.72 -3.40
N LEU A 226 -4.10 13.94 -2.52
CA LEU A 226 -3.86 14.00 -1.08
C LEU A 226 -2.39 13.77 -0.75
N GLN A 227 -1.76 12.72 -1.29
CA GLN A 227 -0.35 12.42 -1.06
C GLN A 227 0.59 13.53 -1.55
N GLN A 228 0.28 14.17 -2.67
CA GLN A 228 1.04 15.34 -3.14
C GLN A 228 0.93 16.52 -2.17
N ASN A 229 -0.27 16.79 -1.65
CA ASN A 229 -0.48 17.86 -0.68
C ASN A 229 0.17 17.56 0.68
N VAL A 230 0.14 16.30 1.12
CA VAL A 230 0.88 15.82 2.29
C VAL A 230 2.38 16.07 2.12
N ALA A 231 2.97 15.70 0.99
CA ALA A 231 4.39 15.93 0.73
C ALA A 231 4.74 17.43 0.73
N LYS A 232 3.88 18.26 0.13
CA LYS A 232 4.05 19.73 0.13
C LYS A 232 4.00 20.30 1.55
N ILE A 233 3.03 19.91 2.36
CA ILE A 233 2.87 20.49 3.71
C ILE A 233 3.98 20.06 4.65
N VAL A 234 4.43 18.80 4.60
CA VAL A 234 5.57 18.32 5.39
C VAL A 234 6.82 19.13 5.03
N LYS A 235 7.08 19.33 3.72
CA LYS A 235 8.19 20.17 3.27
C LYS A 235 8.06 21.61 3.74
N ARG A 236 6.86 22.21 3.66
CA ARG A 236 6.59 23.57 4.15
C ARG A 236 6.92 23.67 5.64
N ILE A 237 6.40 22.77 6.47
CA ILE A 237 6.66 22.76 7.91
C ILE A 237 8.15 22.70 8.22
N VAL A 238 8.91 21.80 7.57
CA VAL A 238 10.35 21.68 7.80
C VAL A 238 11.09 22.97 7.44
N MET A 239 10.74 23.61 6.32
CA MET A 239 11.36 24.88 5.90
C MET A 239 11.01 26.01 6.86
N THR A 240 9.76 26.13 7.28
CA THR A 240 9.32 27.15 8.25
C THR A 240 9.98 26.95 9.60
N GLN A 241 10.09 25.71 10.09
CA GLN A 241 10.82 25.39 11.32
C GLN A 241 12.30 25.78 11.25
N GLN A 242 12.95 25.62 10.08
CA GLN A 242 14.32 26.09 9.88
C GLN A 242 14.40 27.62 9.93
N THR A 243 13.53 28.33 9.22
CA THR A 243 13.47 29.80 9.22
C THR A 243 13.21 30.36 10.63
N LEU A 244 12.34 29.71 11.42
CA LEU A 244 12.09 30.10 12.81
C LEU A 244 13.34 29.94 13.70
N ARG A 245 14.18 28.93 13.46
CA ARG A 245 15.45 28.75 14.19
C ARG A 245 16.52 29.78 13.81
N GLU A 246 16.54 30.17 12.54
CA GLU A 246 17.45 31.22 12.04
C GLU A 246 17.03 32.62 12.52
N GLY A 247 15.76 32.78 12.90
CA GLY A 247 15.16 34.03 13.35
C GLY A 247 14.55 34.82 12.19
N LEU A 248 13.44 35.51 12.46
CA LEU A 248 12.72 36.33 11.48
C LEU A 248 12.82 37.80 11.87
N SER A 249 13.84 38.47 11.35
CA SER A 249 14.06 39.90 11.57
C SER A 249 13.88 40.71 10.30
N PHE A 250 13.27 41.89 10.40
CA PHE A 250 13.17 42.87 9.32
C PHE A 250 13.54 44.25 9.82
N TRP A 251 14.52 44.88 9.16
CA TRP A 251 14.99 46.24 9.47
C TRP A 251 15.28 46.46 10.97
N GLY A 252 15.99 45.53 11.60
CA GLY A 252 16.37 45.61 13.01
C GLY A 252 15.27 45.26 14.01
N MET A 253 14.05 44.96 13.55
CA MET A 253 12.96 44.47 14.39
C MET A 253 12.81 42.96 14.27
N ASP A 254 12.70 42.28 15.41
CA ASP A 254 12.28 40.87 15.47
C ASP A 254 10.77 40.78 15.24
N LEU A 255 10.38 40.20 14.12
CA LEU A 255 8.97 40.08 13.74
C LEU A 255 8.25 38.98 14.55
N LEU A 256 8.99 38.05 15.17
CA LEU A 256 8.42 37.04 16.05
C LEU A 256 8.07 37.60 17.42
N ALA A 257 8.81 38.60 17.90
CA ALA A 257 8.50 39.26 19.17
C ALA A 257 7.22 40.12 19.11
N GLY A 258 6.85 40.60 17.92
CA GLY A 258 5.65 41.39 17.67
C GLY A 258 4.41 40.58 17.27
N THR A 259 4.56 39.28 17.05
CA THR A 259 3.48 38.37 16.63
C THR A 259 3.29 37.28 17.69
N ASP A 260 2.07 36.81 17.94
CA ASP A 260 1.81 35.70 18.89
C ASP A 260 2.27 34.32 18.33
N LEU A 261 3.26 34.35 17.43
CA LEU A 261 3.76 33.22 16.65
C LEU A 261 4.86 32.42 17.37
N ALA A 262 5.25 32.82 18.59
CA ALA A 262 6.15 32.06 19.45
C ALA A 262 5.54 30.72 19.95
N SER A 263 4.22 30.67 20.19
CA SER A 263 3.50 29.46 20.62
C SER A 263 3.26 28.41 19.51
N PRO A 264 2.91 28.80 18.25
CA PRO A 264 2.75 27.90 17.10
C PRO A 264 3.92 26.96 16.78
N ALA A 265 5.16 27.30 17.15
CA ALA A 265 6.32 26.45 16.88
C ALA A 265 6.20 25.05 17.51
N SER A 266 5.49 24.93 18.64
CA SER A 266 5.21 23.64 19.30
C SER A 266 4.17 22.80 18.54
N GLY A 267 3.11 23.44 18.03
CA GLY A 267 2.07 22.78 17.23
C GLY A 267 2.54 22.34 15.84
N LEU A 268 3.60 22.96 15.31
CA LEU A 268 4.20 22.56 14.03
C LEU A 268 4.84 21.16 14.09
N ASP A 269 5.43 20.75 15.21
CA ASP A 269 6.04 19.42 15.33
C ASP A 269 4.98 18.31 15.40
N GLU A 270 3.91 18.53 16.18
CA GLU A 270 2.75 17.63 16.23
C GLU A 270 2.08 17.52 14.86
N ALA A 271 1.87 18.65 14.17
CA ALA A 271 1.34 18.68 12.82
C ALA A 271 2.25 17.94 11.83
N LYS A 272 3.57 18.12 11.93
CA LYS A 272 4.54 17.39 11.09
C LYS A 272 4.40 15.88 11.28
N ASN A 273 4.43 15.40 12.53
CA ASN A 273 4.30 13.98 12.84
C ASN A 273 2.98 13.40 12.33
N PHE A 274 1.88 14.15 12.47
CA PHE A 274 0.59 13.79 11.89
C PHE A 274 0.67 13.67 10.37
N PHE A 275 1.13 14.70 9.66
CA PHE A 275 1.20 14.69 8.19
C PHE A 275 2.17 13.63 7.65
N GLU A 276 3.31 13.39 8.32
CA GLU A 276 4.22 12.29 7.95
C GLU A 276 3.53 10.92 8.09
N SER A 277 2.72 10.72 9.13
CA SER A 277 1.95 9.48 9.29
C SER A 277 0.96 9.23 8.14
N LEU A 278 0.52 10.29 7.45
CA LEU A 278 -0.41 10.17 6.33
C LEU A 278 0.22 9.57 5.07
N GLN A 279 1.55 9.56 4.98
CA GLN A 279 2.28 8.98 3.84
C GLN A 279 2.03 7.47 3.71
N ALA A 280 1.65 6.81 4.81
CA ALA A 280 1.25 5.40 4.78
C ALA A 280 -0.03 5.17 3.96
N TYR A 281 -0.91 6.17 3.83
CA TYR A 281 -2.23 6.04 3.20
C TYR A 281 -2.20 6.30 1.68
N SER A 282 -1.41 5.51 0.97
CA SER A 282 -1.08 5.73 -0.46
C SER A 282 -2.07 5.13 -1.47
N SER A 283 -3.13 4.47 -1.03
CA SER A 283 -4.18 3.90 -1.90
C SER A 283 -5.54 3.96 -1.20
N PRO A 284 -6.66 3.83 -1.92
CA PRO A 284 -7.99 3.74 -1.32
C PRO A 284 -8.08 2.68 -0.23
N GLY A 285 -7.57 1.48 -0.49
CA GLY A 285 -7.52 0.39 0.48
C GLY A 285 -6.77 0.74 1.77
N LYS A 286 -5.68 1.50 1.67
CA LYS A 286 -4.96 1.99 2.86
C LYS A 286 -5.75 3.06 3.60
N LEU A 287 -6.37 4.02 2.89
CA LEU A 287 -7.23 5.05 3.49
C LEU A 287 -8.45 4.49 4.21
N LYS A 288 -8.93 3.29 3.86
CA LYS A 288 -9.98 2.61 4.62
C LYS A 288 -9.59 2.34 6.07
N ASN A 289 -8.29 2.16 6.32
CA ASN A 289 -7.72 1.98 7.65
C ASN A 289 -7.26 3.31 8.28
N PHE A 290 -7.80 4.44 7.83
CA PHE A 290 -7.55 5.75 8.42
C PHE A 290 -7.97 5.75 9.89
N ARG A 291 -6.98 5.88 10.78
CA ARG A 291 -7.15 5.66 12.22
C ARG A 291 -7.64 6.88 12.99
N TYR A 292 -7.49 8.06 12.41
CA TYR A 292 -7.81 9.32 13.07
C TYR A 292 -9.29 9.65 12.95
N SER A 293 -9.82 10.30 13.97
CA SER A 293 -11.13 10.92 14.00
C SER A 293 -11.13 12.30 13.33
N ALA A 294 -12.31 12.79 12.97
CA ALA A 294 -12.46 14.15 12.43
C ALA A 294 -11.91 15.21 13.41
N ALA A 295 -12.12 15.03 14.71
CA ALA A 295 -11.61 15.94 15.73
C ALA A 295 -10.07 15.96 15.76
N GLU A 296 -9.41 14.80 15.71
CA GLU A 296 -7.95 14.71 15.65
C GLU A 296 -7.38 15.39 14.40
N VAL A 297 -8.06 15.27 13.25
CA VAL A 297 -7.67 15.98 12.02
C VAL A 297 -7.80 17.49 12.18
N LEU A 298 -8.92 17.97 12.72
CA LEU A 298 -9.23 19.39 12.84
C LEU A 298 -8.32 20.15 13.80
N VAL A 299 -7.71 19.47 14.79
CA VAL A 299 -6.73 20.09 15.70
C VAL A 299 -5.57 20.71 14.93
N HIS A 300 -5.20 20.16 13.77
CA HIS A 300 -4.09 20.64 12.95
C HIS A 300 -4.44 21.86 12.08
N GLU A 301 -5.72 22.27 11.97
CA GLU A 301 -6.12 23.43 11.15
C GLU A 301 -5.41 24.73 11.59
N LYS A 302 -5.24 24.92 12.89
CA LYS A 302 -4.52 26.08 13.44
C LYS A 302 -3.05 26.10 13.01
N ALA A 303 -2.41 24.93 12.98
CA ALA A 303 -1.02 24.81 12.55
C ALA A 303 -0.89 25.11 11.05
N VAL A 304 -1.85 24.66 10.22
CA VAL A 304 -1.87 24.99 8.79
C VAL A 304 -2.04 26.50 8.56
N LYS A 305 -2.96 27.15 9.29
CA LYS A 305 -3.13 28.62 9.20
C LYS A 305 -1.88 29.39 9.63
N ALA A 306 -1.23 28.94 10.71
CA ALA A 306 0.03 29.55 11.16
C ALA A 306 1.15 29.42 10.11
N LEU A 307 1.19 28.33 9.34
CA LEU A 307 2.13 28.21 8.21
C LEU A 307 1.85 29.24 7.13
N ASP A 308 0.58 29.48 6.79
CA ASP A 308 0.21 30.48 5.78
C ASP A 308 0.61 31.90 6.22
N GLU A 309 0.43 32.24 7.50
CA GLU A 309 0.85 33.52 8.08
C GLU A 309 2.38 33.69 8.08
N LEU A 310 3.12 32.63 8.44
CA LEU A 310 4.58 32.64 8.45
C LEU A 310 5.17 32.71 7.03
N ASP A 311 4.54 32.05 6.06
CA ASP A 311 4.93 32.14 4.65
C ASP A 311 4.69 33.57 4.13
N ALA A 312 3.55 34.18 4.45
CA ALA A 312 3.26 35.56 4.07
C ALA A 312 4.26 36.56 4.68
N LEU A 313 4.64 36.36 5.96
CA LEU A 313 5.66 37.18 6.61
C LEU A 313 7.03 37.02 5.93
N ARG A 314 7.40 35.79 5.58
CA ARG A 314 8.64 35.52 4.85
C ARG A 314 8.65 36.18 3.47
N GLU A 315 7.56 36.08 2.72
CA GLU A 315 7.43 36.75 1.42
C GLU A 315 7.53 38.26 1.57
N PHE A 316 6.93 38.85 2.61
CA PHE A 316 7.05 40.27 2.92
C PHE A 316 8.51 40.66 3.15
N ILE A 317 9.24 39.94 4.00
CA ILE A 317 10.67 40.18 4.27
C ILE A 317 11.45 40.12 2.96
N MET A 318 11.32 39.03 2.21
CA MET A 318 12.07 38.85 0.96
C MET A 318 11.77 39.95 -0.07
N GLY A 319 10.50 40.38 -0.18
CA GLY A 319 10.08 41.42 -1.11
C GLY A 319 10.59 42.82 -0.76
N HIS A 320 10.75 43.13 0.53
CA HIS A 320 11.12 44.48 0.98
C HIS A 320 12.55 44.60 1.50
N SER A 321 13.27 43.50 1.73
CA SER A 321 14.67 43.50 2.16
C SER A 321 15.58 44.34 1.26
N PRO A 322 15.48 44.30 -0.09
CA PRO A 322 16.31 45.16 -0.95
C PRO A 322 16.07 46.65 -0.72
N THR A 323 14.81 47.06 -0.58
CA THR A 323 14.43 48.46 -0.33
C THR A 323 14.89 48.92 1.05
N ALA A 324 14.68 48.10 2.08
CA ALA A 324 15.14 48.41 3.43
C ALA A 324 16.67 48.56 3.47
N SER A 325 17.40 47.64 2.82
CA SER A 325 18.86 47.71 2.69
C SER A 325 19.32 48.98 1.96
N TRP A 326 18.62 49.37 0.91
CA TRP A 326 18.91 50.61 0.18
C TRP A 326 18.68 51.84 1.07
N LEU A 327 17.56 51.90 1.79
CA LEU A 327 17.24 53.01 2.70
C LEU A 327 18.29 53.14 3.82
N SER A 328 18.67 52.04 4.48
CA SER A 328 19.72 52.07 5.51
C SER A 328 21.08 52.50 4.96
N THR A 329 21.39 52.13 3.72
CA THR A 329 22.63 52.58 3.06
C THR A 329 22.56 54.07 2.72
N ALA A 330 21.42 54.55 2.23
CA ALA A 330 21.21 55.95 1.92
C ALA A 330 21.32 56.83 3.19
N GLU A 331 20.65 56.45 4.27
CA GLU A 331 20.74 57.10 5.58
C GLU A 331 22.20 57.21 6.06
N ALA A 332 22.98 56.13 5.95
CA ALA A 332 24.38 56.12 6.37
C ALA A 332 25.32 57.01 5.53
N VAL A 333 24.93 57.35 4.30
CA VAL A 333 25.73 58.17 3.36
C VAL A 333 25.33 59.64 3.41
N LEU A 334 24.15 59.98 3.95
CA LEU A 334 23.68 61.36 4.04
C LEU A 334 24.49 62.16 5.09
N PRO A 335 24.87 63.42 4.77
CA PRO A 335 25.49 64.32 5.75
C PRO A 335 24.56 64.58 6.95
N ALA A 336 25.13 64.75 8.15
CA ALA A 336 24.35 64.99 9.37
C ALA A 336 23.49 66.28 9.35
N GLU A 337 23.76 67.19 8.41
CA GLU A 337 23.01 68.44 8.20
C GLU A 337 21.99 68.35 7.05
N HIS A 338 21.75 67.17 6.50
CA HIS A 338 20.79 66.98 5.42
C HIS A 338 19.35 67.05 5.94
N ASP A 339 18.45 67.72 5.22
CA ASP A 339 17.07 68.01 5.65
C ASP A 339 16.14 66.78 5.78
N TRP A 340 16.63 65.58 5.45
CA TRP A 340 15.87 64.31 5.44
C TRP A 340 16.46 63.31 6.41
#